data_AF-A0A7Y0P573-F1
#
_entry.id   AF-A0A7Y0P573-F1
#
_cell.length_a   1.000
_cell.length_b   1.000
_cell.length_c   1.000
_cell.angle_alpha   90.00
_cell.angle_beta   90.00
_cell.angle_gamma   90.00
#
_symmetry.space_group_name_H-M   'P 1'
#
loop_
_entity.id
_entity.type
_entity.pdbx_description
1 polymer ?
#
loop_
_entity_poly.entity_id
_entity_poly.type
_entity_poly.pdbx_seq_one_letter_code
_entity_poly.pdbx_strand_id
1 'polypeptide(L)' 'MNSTEARIERLESRIAIEDLLSGYCHGFDGPDRDLLRTLWTEDAVFDLQLWAPLNGWAATAGSKADQTKI' A
#
# COMPACT_ATOMS: atom_id res chain seq x y z
N MET A 1 26.96 8.22 -13.31
CA MET A 1 26.59 8.50 -11.90
C MET A 1 27.85 8.38 -11.06
N ASN A 2 28.27 9.47 -10.42
CA ASN A 2 29.39 9.44 -9.47
C ASN A 2 28.93 8.76 -8.16
N SER A 3 29.86 8.19 -7.39
CA SER A 3 29.56 7.43 -6.17
C SER A 3 28.72 8.20 -5.15
N THR A 4 28.85 9.53 -5.08
CA THR A 4 28.01 10.38 -4.22
C THR A 4 26.56 10.45 -4.70
N GLU A 5 26.33 10.64 -5.99
CA GLU A 5 24.97 10.69 -6.57
C GLU A 5 24.25 9.35 -6.37
N ALA A 6 24.95 8.23 -6.58
CA ALA A 6 24.39 6.91 -6.34
C ALA A 6 24.09 6.65 -4.85
N ARG A 7 24.89 7.20 -3.94
CA ARG A 7 24.62 7.12 -2.50
C ARG A 7 23.43 7.96 -2.08
N ILE A 8 23.26 9.15 -2.67
CA ILE A 8 22.12 10.04 -2.40
C ILE A 8 20.84 9.38 -2.91
N GLU A 9 20.82 8.93 -4.17
CA GLU A 9 19.67 8.24 -4.76
C GLU A 9 19.23 7.05 -3.90
N ARG A 10 20.18 6.22 -3.44
CA ARG A 10 19.87 5.11 -2.54
C ARG A 10 19.22 5.56 -1.22
N LEU A 11 19.65 6.69 -0.65
CA LEU A 11 19.09 7.21 0.60
C LEU A 11 17.70 7.81 0.39
N GLU A 12 17.50 8.58 -0.68
CA GLU A 12 16.20 9.17 -1.04
C GLU A 12 15.18 8.07 -1.36
N SER A 13 15.58 7.06 -2.13
CA SER A 13 14.76 5.88 -2.40
C SER A 13 14.35 5.15 -1.11
N ARG A 14 15.25 5.04 -0.12
CA ARG A 14 14.91 4.43 1.17
C ARG A 14 13.88 5.26 1.93
N ILE A 15 14.06 6.58 1.99
CA ILE A 15 13.12 7.49 2.67
C ILE A 15 11.74 7.41 2.00
N ALA A 16 11.67 7.43 0.67
CA ALA A 16 10.42 7.32 -0.06
C ALA A 16 9.66 6.02 0.24
N ILE A 17 10.36 4.90 0.43
CA ILE A 17 9.75 3.61 0.82
C ILE A 17 9.25 3.65 2.27
N GLU A 18 10.02 4.24 3.18
CA GLU A 18 9.63 4.40 4.59
C GLU A 18 8.35 5.27 4.71
N ASP A 19 8.28 6.36 3.95
CA ASP A 19 7.11 7.24 3.88
C ASP A 19 5.90 6.52 3.27
N LEU A 20 6.10 5.74 2.20
CA LEU A 20 5.05 4.93 1.58
C LEU A 20 4.44 3.92 2.58
N LEU A 21 5.28 3.21 3.34
CA LEU A 21 4.84 2.25 4.35
C LEU A 21 4.10 2.93 5.50
N SER A 22 4.60 4.08 5.96
CA SER A 22 3.94 4.88 7.01
C SER A 22 2.56 5.36 6.55
N GLY A 23 2.47 5.87 5.32
CA GLY A 23 1.20 6.26 4.69
C GLY A 23 0.23 5.09 4.55
N TYR A 24 0.73 3.90 4.19
CA TYR A 24 -0.09 2.68 4.12
C TYR A 24 -0.67 2.33 5.49
N CYS A 25 0.16 2.27 6.55
CA CYS A 25 -0.33 1.98 7.90
C CYS A 25 -1.37 3.02 8.35
N HIS A 26 -1.12 4.31 8.11
CA HIS A 26 -2.06 5.37 8.48
C HIS A 26 -3.41 5.24 7.77
N GLY A 27 -3.40 5.04 6.45
CA GLY A 27 -4.62 4.92 5.67
C GLY A 27 -5.37 3.59 5.88
N PHE A 28 -4.63 2.50 6.14
CA PHE A 28 -5.20 1.16 6.38
C PHE A 28 -5.82 1.04 7.76
N ASP A 29 -5.10 1.47 8.80
CA ASP A 29 -5.58 1.44 10.19
C ASP A 29 -6.61 2.56 10.46
N GLY A 30 -6.51 3.67 9.71
CA GLY A 30 -7.44 4.80 9.76
C GLY A 30 -8.61 4.72 8.76
N PRO A 31 -9.53 5.70 8.79
CA PRO A 31 -10.61 5.82 7.82
C PRO A 31 -10.21 6.56 6.52
N ASP A 32 -8.94 6.92 6.32
CA ASP A 32 -8.48 7.70 5.16
C ASP A 32 -8.27 6.82 3.91
N ARG A 33 -9.39 6.53 3.25
CA ARG A 33 -9.44 5.74 2.00
C ARG A 33 -8.86 6.49 0.81
N ASP A 34 -8.88 7.83 0.83
CA ASP A 34 -8.33 8.64 -0.26
C ASP A 34 -6.82 8.58 -0.26
N LEU A 35 -6.19 8.65 0.92
CA LEU A 35 -4.75 8.44 1.06
C LEU A 35 -4.35 7.06 0.53
N LEU A 36 -5.02 5.98 0.97
CA LEU A 36 -4.72 4.62 0.52
C LEU A 36 -4.70 4.50 -1.01
N ARG A 37 -5.65 5.13 -1.70
CA ARG A 37 -5.73 5.08 -3.16
C ARG A 37 -4.52 5.72 -3.85
N THR A 38 -3.93 6.75 -3.24
CA THR A 38 -2.78 7.45 -3.82
C THR A 38 -1.45 6.69 -3.70
N LEU A 39 -1.38 5.68 -2.84
CA LEU A 39 -0.13 4.93 -2.58
C LEU A 39 0.18 3.88 -3.63
N TRP A 40 -0.78 3.52 -4.48
CA TRP A 40 -0.66 2.47 -5.47
C TRP A 40 -0.43 3.02 -6.88
N THR A 41 0.41 2.35 -7.65
CA THR A 41 0.41 2.53 -9.11
C THR A 41 -0.87 1.96 -9.71
N GLU A 42 -1.23 2.40 -10.92
CA GLU A 42 -2.47 1.99 -11.59
C GLU A 42 -2.57 0.46 -11.78
N ASP A 43 -1.44 -0.20 -11.94
CA ASP A 43 -1.28 -1.63 -12.18
C ASP A 43 -0.91 -2.44 -10.93
N ALA A 44 -0.89 -1.83 -9.75
CA ALA A 44 -0.46 -2.50 -8.53
C ALA A 44 -1.42 -3.62 -8.12
N VAL A 45 -0.86 -4.77 -7.75
CA VAL A 45 -1.60 -5.91 -7.20
C VAL A 45 -1.18 -6.12 -5.75
N PHE A 46 -2.16 -6.07 -4.84
CA PHE A 46 -1.96 -6.40 -3.44
C PHE A 46 -2.56 -7.77 -3.12
N ASP A 47 -1.72 -8.80 -3.19
CA ASP A 47 -2.11 -10.18 -2.87
C ASP A 47 -1.79 -10.48 -1.40
N LEU A 48 -2.83 -10.50 -0.56
CA LEU A 48 -2.72 -10.88 0.84
C LEU A 48 -2.64 -12.40 1.05
N GLN A 49 -2.76 -13.21 -0.01
CA GLN A 49 -2.89 -14.67 0.05
C GLN A 49 -3.87 -15.13 1.15
N LEU A 50 -4.94 -14.36 1.33
CA LEU A 50 -6.09 -14.83 2.09
C LEU A 50 -6.64 -16.04 1.33
N TRP A 51 -7.21 -17.00 2.03
CA TRP A 51 -7.77 -18.25 1.49
C TRP A 51 -8.83 -18.08 0.37
N ALA A 52 -9.12 -16.83 -0.03
CA ALA A 52 -9.72 -16.43 -1.30
C ALA A 52 -9.00 -15.16 -1.85
N PRO A 53 -8.72 -15.05 -3.16
CA PRO A 53 -8.03 -13.90 -3.74
C PRO A 53 -8.90 -12.63 -3.70
N LEU A 54 -8.32 -11.52 -3.25
CA LEU A 54 -8.92 -10.19 -3.33
C LEU A 54 -8.52 -9.54 -4.67
N ASN A 55 -9.46 -9.46 -5.62
CA ASN A 55 -9.22 -8.83 -6.92
C ASN A 55 -9.73 -7.37 -6.93
N GLY A 56 -8.83 -6.41 -7.17
CA GLY A 56 -9.13 -4.98 -7.31
C GLY A 56 -9.13 -4.18 -6.00
N TRP A 57 -8.94 -2.85 -6.10
CA TRP A 57 -8.86 -1.94 -4.93
C TRP A 57 -10.10 -1.96 -4.03
N ALA A 58 -11.28 -2.25 -4.60
CA ALA A 58 -12.53 -2.39 -3.85
C ALA A 58 -12.52 -3.61 -2.91
N ALA A 59 -11.69 -4.62 -3.21
CA ALA A 59 -11.54 -5.82 -2.38
C ALA A 59 -10.54 -5.59 -1.23
N THR A 60 -9.54 -4.72 -1.39
CA THR A 60 -8.54 -4.40 -0.37
C THR A 60 -9.04 -3.39 0.67
N ALA A 61 -9.99 -2.53 0.28
CA ALA A 61 -10.61 -1.53 1.15
C ALA A 61 -11.71 -2.11 2.07
N GLY A 62 -11.45 -3.24 2.75
CA GLY A 62 -12.25 -3.73 3.87
C GLY A 62 -13.77 -3.70 3.67
N SER A 63 -14.30 -4.56 2.80
CA SER A 63 -15.73 -4.90 2.84
C SER A 63 -16.01 -5.70 4.12
N LYS A 64 -16.35 -5.00 5.20
CA LYS A 64 -16.95 -5.57 6.42
C LYS A 64 -18.43 -5.93 6.24
N ALA A 65 -18.92 -6.08 5.01
CA ALA A 65 -20.36 -6.14 4.76
C ALA A 65 -20.98 -7.55 4.87
N ASP A 66 -20.19 -8.64 4.93
CA ASP A 66 -20.80 -9.98 4.80
C ASP A 66 -20.18 -11.10 5.66
N GLN A 67 -19.65 -10.79 6.85
CA GLN A 67 -19.26 -11.82 7.82
C GLN A 67 -20.43 -12.33 8.67
N THR A 68 -21.66 -12.29 8.15
CA THR A 68 -22.83 -12.94 8.80
C THR A 68 -23.10 -14.28 8.15
N LYS A 69 -22.32 -15.29 8.54
CA LYS A 69 -22.67 -16.73 8.60
C LYS A 69 -21.41 -17.52 8.92
N ILE A 70 -21.22 -17.87 10.19
CA ILE A 70 -21.39 -19.21 10.77
C ILE A 70 -21.54 -19.00 12.29
#